data_AF-A0A847ZWX5-F1
#
_entry.id   AF-A0A847ZWX5-F1
#
_cell.length_a   1.000
_cell.length_b   1.000
_cell.length_c   1.000
_cell.angle_alpha   90.00
_cell.angle_beta   90.00
_cell.angle_gamma   90.00
#
_symmetry.space_group_name_H-M   'P 1'
#
loop_
_entity.id
_entity.type
_entity.pdbx_description
1 polymer ?
#
loop_
_entity_poly.entity_id
_entity_poly.type
_entity_poly.pdbx_seq_one_letter_code
_entity_poly.pdbx_strand_id
1 'polypeptide(L)'
;TGLTGSLGIAQQVEKLFRKHFGPLPKKKPAVQWTPVPNLAEHQIRPYRRGGEIVCHCEWVTRAEIEAALQGPLPAGDLGGLKRRTRAMMGRCQGFNCGAEVRDIFAKAHHGKT
;
A
#
# COMPACT_ATOMS: atom_id res chain seq x y z
N THR A 1 4.60 -7.68 -10.06
CA THR A 1 5.64 -7.12 -9.16
C THR A 1 7.00 -7.50 -9.72
N GLY A 2 7.92 -6.55 -9.88
CA GLY A 2 9.24 -6.80 -10.50
C GLY A 2 10.19 -7.69 -9.67
N LEU A 3 9.74 -8.19 -8.52
CA LEU A 3 10.53 -9.01 -7.61
C LEU A 3 10.92 -10.35 -8.24
N THR A 4 10.04 -10.98 -9.02
CA THR A 4 10.34 -12.25 -9.69
C THR A 4 11.46 -12.11 -10.73
N GLY A 5 11.56 -10.96 -11.41
CA GLY A 5 12.61 -10.69 -12.39
C GLY A 5 13.88 -10.08 -11.80
N SER A 6 13.87 -9.71 -10.52
CA SER A 6 14.93 -8.89 -9.90
C SER A 6 16.33 -9.51 -10.01
N LEU A 7 16.46 -10.81 -9.77
CA LEU A 7 17.73 -11.52 -9.86
C LEU A 7 18.26 -11.59 -11.31
N GLY A 8 17.38 -11.83 -12.27
CA GLY A 8 17.75 -11.85 -13.70
C GLY A 8 18.17 -10.46 -14.18
N ILE A 9 17.45 -9.41 -13.78
CA ILE A 9 17.82 -8.02 -14.06
C ILE A 9 19.18 -7.70 -13.43
N ALA A 10 19.41 -8.07 -12.17
CA ALA A 10 20.68 -7.84 -11.49
C ALA A 10 21.87 -8.50 -12.22
N GLN A 11 21.71 -9.74 -12.67
CA GLN A 11 22.72 -10.44 -13.47
C GLN A 11 22.96 -9.76 -14.82
N GLN A 12 21.91 -9.31 -15.49
CA GLN A 12 22.04 -8.62 -16.78
C GLN A 12 22.76 -7.28 -16.62
N VAL A 13 22.43 -6.52 -15.58
CA VAL A 13 23.10 -5.26 -15.26
C VAL A 13 24.57 -5.48 -14.91
N GLU A 14 24.91 -6.53 -14.15
CA GLU A 14 26.30 -6.89 -13.83
C GLU A 14 27.13 -7.18 -15.09
N LYS A 15 26.58 -7.95 -16.04
CA LYS A 15 27.24 -8.24 -17.32
C LYS A 15 27.50 -6.98 -18.14
N LEU A 16 26.50 -6.11 -18.25
CA LEU A 16 26.61 -4.85 -18.99
C LEU A 16 27.64 -3.92 -18.33
N PHE A 17 27.59 -3.80 -17.01
CA PHE A 17 28.55 -3.00 -16.26
C PHE A 17 29.98 -3.48 -16.51
N ARG A 18 30.22 -4.79 -16.40
CA ARG A 18 31.55 -5.38 -16.60
C ARG A 18 32.10 -5.13 -18.00
N LYS A 19 31.24 -5.15 -19.01
CA LYS A 19 31.62 -4.89 -20.41
C LYS A 19 32.09 -3.45 -20.64
N HIS A 20 31.49 -2.48 -19.95
CA HIS A 20 31.73 -1.06 -20.22
C HIS A 20 32.63 -0.36 -19.19
N PHE A 21 32.67 -0.86 -17.95
CA PHE A 21 33.31 -0.17 -16.82
C PHE A 21 34.28 -1.06 -16.03
N GLY A 22 34.44 -2.33 -16.42
CA GLY A 22 35.34 -3.27 -15.74
C GLY A 22 34.69 -3.98 -14.53
N PRO A 23 35.47 -4.72 -13.72
CA PRO A 23 34.94 -5.59 -12.68
C PRO A 23 34.28 -4.80 -11.53
N LEU A 24 33.15 -5.31 -11.03
CA LEU A 24 32.54 -4.80 -9.81
C LEU A 24 33.42 -5.09 -8.58
N PRO A 25 33.48 -4.18 -7.60
CA PRO A 25 34.20 -4.42 -6.36
C PRO A 25 33.58 -5.62 -5.60
N LYS A 26 34.44 -6.57 -5.22
CA LYS A 26 34.03 -7.78 -4.45
C LYS A 26 33.56 -7.46 -3.03
N LYS A 27 34.02 -6.34 -2.47
CA LYS A 27 33.70 -5.93 -1.11
C LYS A 27 32.33 -5.25 -1.12
N LYS A 28 31.33 -5.92 -0.57
CA LYS A 28 30.04 -5.28 -0.29
C LYS A 28 30.29 -4.14 0.69
N PRO A 29 29.94 -2.88 0.37
CA PRO A 29 29.95 -1.83 1.38
C PRO A 29 29.01 -2.23 2.51
N ALA A 30 29.28 -1.75 3.72
CA ALA A 30 28.36 -1.93 4.83
C ALA A 30 26.99 -1.36 4.42
N VAL A 31 25.94 -2.16 4.53
CA VAL A 31 24.58 -1.70 4.25
C VAL A 31 24.22 -0.70 5.33
N GLN A 32 24.05 0.57 4.97
CA GLN A 32 23.50 1.56 5.87
C GLN A 32 21.98 1.35 5.90
N TRP A 33 21.50 0.67 6.94
CA TRP A 33 20.08 0.48 7.15
C TRP A 33 19.46 1.76 7.71
N THR A 34 18.62 2.41 6.91
CA THR A 34 17.73 3.46 7.41
C THR A 34 16.36 2.82 7.65
N PRO A 35 15.98 2.53 8.90
CA PRO A 35 14.66 1.98 9.16
C PRO A 35 13.61 3.00 8.67
N VAL A 36 12.76 2.56 7.75
CA VAL A 36 11.61 3.32 7.29
C VAL A 36 10.43 2.83 8.13
N PRO A 37 10.00 3.57 9.18
CA PRO A 37 8.86 3.16 9.98
C PRO A 37 7.63 3.06 9.10
N ASN A 38 6.68 2.21 9.50
CA ASN A 38 5.41 2.11 8.78
C ASN A 38 4.69 3.47 8.82
N LEU A 39 3.93 3.77 7.76
CA LEU A 39 3.12 5.00 7.73
C LEU A 39 2.21 5.06 8.96
N ALA A 40 2.25 6.20 9.65
CA ALA A 40 1.52 6.45 10.89
C ALA A 40 1.86 5.53 12.08
N GLU A 41 3.06 4.94 12.14
CA GLU A 41 3.51 4.12 13.28
C GLU A 41 3.55 4.89 14.61
N HIS A 42 3.70 6.21 14.57
CA HIS A 42 3.64 7.10 15.73
C HIS A 42 2.21 7.34 16.26
N GLN A 43 1.18 6.83 15.59
CA GLN A 43 -0.22 7.03 15.97
C GLN A 43 -0.89 5.71 16.35
N ILE A 44 -1.84 5.79 17.27
CA ILE A 44 -2.72 4.66 17.58
C ILE A 44 -3.56 4.36 16.33
N ARG A 45 -3.43 3.14 15.82
CA ARG A 45 -4.25 2.62 14.71
C ARG A 45 -5.73 2.75 15.05
N PRO A 46 -6.59 3.27 14.15
CA PRO A 46 -7.98 3.57 14.48
C PRO A 46 -8.79 2.39 15.03
N TYR A 47 -8.59 1.16 14.53
CA TYR A 47 -9.27 -0.04 15.06
C TYR A 47 -9.02 -0.29 16.55
N ARG A 48 -7.90 0.20 17.12
CA ARG A 48 -7.60 0.06 18.56
C ARG A 48 -8.51 0.93 19.44
N ARG A 49 -9.20 1.91 18.86
CA ARG A 49 -10.26 2.68 19.53
C ARG A 49 -11.64 2.01 19.44
N GLY A 50 -11.70 0.82 18.83
CA GLY A 50 -12.95 0.12 18.54
C GLY A 50 -13.58 0.55 17.22
N GLY A 51 -14.71 -0.07 16.89
CA GLY A 51 -15.44 0.13 15.64
C GLY A 51 -15.47 -1.10 14.76
N GLU A 52 -16.35 -1.06 13.76
CA GLU A 52 -16.57 -2.15 12.81
C GLU A 52 -15.38 -2.26 11.83
N ILE A 53 -14.72 -3.41 11.78
CA ILE A 53 -13.64 -3.69 10.83
C ILE A 53 -14.23 -4.17 9.51
N VAL A 54 -14.04 -3.38 8.45
CA VAL A 54 -14.45 -3.73 7.09
C VAL A 54 -13.35 -4.51 6.37
N CYS A 55 -12.09 -4.09 6.51
CA CYS A 55 -10.94 -4.80 5.93
C CYS A 55 -10.10 -5.50 6.99
N HIS A 56 -10.34 -6.80 7.18
CA HIS A 56 -9.64 -7.60 8.19
C HIS A 56 -8.13 -7.76 7.91
N CYS A 57 -7.71 -7.80 6.64
CA CYS A 57 -6.28 -7.94 6.33
C CYS A 57 -5.45 -6.71 6.70
N GLU A 58 -6.06 -5.53 6.72
CA GLU A 58 -5.38 -4.25 6.92
C GLU A 58 -5.90 -3.51 8.18
N TRP A 59 -6.80 -4.16 8.94
CA TRP A 59 -7.44 -3.62 10.14
C TRP A 59 -8.08 -2.25 9.91
N VAL A 60 -8.77 -2.09 8.77
CA VAL A 60 -9.44 -0.84 8.38
C VAL A 60 -10.88 -0.87 8.86
N THR A 61 -11.25 0.15 9.61
CA THR A 61 -12.60 0.35 10.14
C THR A 61 -13.54 1.03 9.15
N ARG A 62 -14.86 0.87 9.35
CA ARG A 62 -15.90 1.62 8.60
C ARG A 62 -15.68 3.14 8.73
N ALA A 63 -15.39 3.61 9.94
CA ALA A 63 -15.15 5.02 10.21
C ALA A 63 -13.94 5.58 9.42
N GLU A 64 -12.88 4.80 9.24
CA GLU A 64 -11.74 5.20 8.39
C GLU A 64 -12.14 5.35 6.92
N ILE A 65 -12.98 4.46 6.40
CA ILE A 65 -13.47 4.51 5.02
C ILE A 65 -14.37 5.74 4.84
N GLU A 66 -15.31 5.98 5.74
CA GLU A 66 -16.22 7.13 5.69
C GLU A 66 -15.47 8.46 5.82
N ALA A 67 -14.52 8.55 6.76
CA ALA A 67 -13.68 9.74 6.91
C ALA A 67 -12.86 10.02 5.64
N ALA A 68 -12.36 8.99 4.96
CA ALA A 68 -11.64 9.15 3.70
C ALA A 68 -12.54 9.59 2.53
N LEU A 69 -13.86 9.36 2.61
CA LEU A 69 -14.83 9.73 1.57
C LEU A 69 -15.52 11.08 1.81
N GLN A 70 -15.59 11.53 3.07
CA GLN A 70 -16.30 12.75 3.47
C GLN A 70 -15.38 13.85 4.02
N GLY A 71 -14.10 13.54 4.27
CA GLY A 71 -13.14 14.49 4.81
C GLY A 71 -12.83 15.68 3.88
N PRO A 72 -12.00 16.64 4.34
CA PRO A 72 -11.68 17.87 3.60
C PRO A 72 -11.00 17.62 2.24
N LEU A 73 -10.42 16.44 2.05
CA LEU A 73 -9.87 15.99 0.78
C LEU A 73 -10.37 14.56 0.49
N PRO A 74 -11.61 14.41 0.01
CA PRO A 74 -12.25 13.11 -0.14
C PRO A 74 -11.58 12.28 -1.24
N ALA A 75 -11.61 10.96 -1.10
CA ALA A 75 -11.20 10.05 -2.16
C ALA A 75 -12.15 10.16 -3.36
N GLY A 76 -11.64 10.57 -4.53
CA GLY A 76 -12.43 10.70 -5.76
C GLY A 76 -12.69 9.38 -6.50
N ASP A 77 -11.90 8.34 -6.22
CA ASP A 77 -12.02 7.02 -6.81
C ASP A 77 -11.58 5.91 -5.82
N LEU A 78 -11.84 4.65 -6.17
CA LEU A 78 -11.45 3.49 -5.35
C LEU A 78 -9.92 3.38 -5.16
N GLY A 79 -9.13 3.84 -6.11
CA GLY A 79 -7.66 3.90 -5.99
C GLY A 79 -7.21 4.92 -4.96
N GLY A 80 -7.88 6.07 -4.90
CA GLY A 80 -7.74 7.10 -3.88
C GLY A 80 -8.12 6.57 -2.51
N LEU A 81 -9.24 5.84 -2.42
CA LEU A 81 -9.68 5.22 -1.18
C LEU A 81 -8.64 4.20 -0.68
N LYS A 82 -8.17 3.31 -1.56
CA LYS A 82 -7.07 2.36 -1.29
C LYS A 82 -5.82 3.04 -0.75
N ARG A 83 -5.36 4.12 -1.39
CA ARG A 83 -4.16 4.85 -0.95
C ARG A 83 -4.32 5.53 0.41
N ARG A 84 -5.54 5.98 0.75
CA ARG A 84 -5.83 6.66 2.02
C ARG A 84 -6.02 5.70 3.19
N THR A 85 -6.67 4.57 2.97
CA THR A 85 -7.09 3.67 4.07
C THR A 85 -6.38 2.33 4.06
N ARG A 86 -5.78 1.92 2.93
CA ARG A 86 -5.28 0.56 2.64
C ARG A 86 -6.35 -0.53 2.54
N ALA A 87 -7.64 -0.19 2.60
CA ALA A 87 -8.70 -1.18 2.37
C ALA A 87 -8.47 -1.89 1.02
N MET A 88 -8.71 -3.21 0.96
CA MET A 88 -8.46 -4.06 -0.22
C MET A 88 -6.99 -4.21 -0.65
N MET A 89 -6.00 -3.74 0.14
CA MET A 89 -4.57 -3.87 -0.20
C MET A 89 -3.83 -4.98 0.56
N GLY A 90 -4.51 -5.67 1.48
CA GLY A 90 -3.93 -6.76 2.26
C GLY A 90 -3.83 -8.09 1.52
N ARG A 91 -3.52 -9.16 2.23
CA ARG A 91 -3.26 -10.49 1.65
C ARG A 91 -4.36 -10.98 0.69
N CYS A 92 -5.63 -10.70 0.99
CA CYS A 92 -6.76 -11.13 0.14
C CYS A 92 -6.96 -10.28 -1.13
N GLN A 93 -6.21 -9.18 -1.30
CA GLN A 93 -6.31 -8.26 -2.45
C GLN A 93 -7.75 -7.75 -2.71
N GLY A 94 -8.55 -7.62 -1.65
CA GLY A 94 -9.94 -7.17 -1.75
C GLY A 94 -10.96 -8.27 -1.99
N PHE A 95 -10.56 -9.54 -2.07
CA PHE A 95 -11.49 -10.66 -2.25
C PHE A 95 -12.59 -10.69 -1.17
N ASN A 96 -12.22 -10.52 0.10
CA ASN A 96 -13.18 -10.63 1.22
C ASN A 96 -13.98 -9.35 1.50
N CYS A 97 -13.37 -8.18 1.35
CA CYS A 97 -13.98 -6.89 1.73
C CYS A 97 -14.46 -6.06 0.53
N GLY A 98 -14.12 -6.48 -0.69
CA GLY A 98 -14.27 -5.64 -1.88
C GLY A 98 -15.73 -5.33 -2.24
N ALA A 99 -16.67 -6.23 -1.98
CA ALA A 99 -18.10 -5.96 -2.18
C ALA A 99 -18.56 -4.83 -1.25
N GLU A 100 -18.36 -5.00 0.05
CA GLU A 100 -18.77 -4.02 1.06
C GLU A 100 -18.09 -2.65 0.87
N VAL A 101 -16.79 -2.62 0.61
CA VAL A 101 -16.06 -1.37 0.35
C VAL A 101 -16.64 -0.62 -0.85
N ARG A 102 -17.02 -1.34 -1.92
CA ARG A 102 -17.65 -0.73 -3.11
C ARG A 102 -19.05 -0.22 -2.80
N ASP A 103 -19.82 -0.91 -1.97
CA ASP A 103 -21.15 -0.46 -1.57
C ASP A 103 -21.08 0.82 -0.73
N ILE A 104 -20.14 0.90 0.22
CA ILE A 104 -19.89 2.13 1.00
C ILE A 104 -19.46 3.27 0.07
N PHE A 105 -18.54 3.00 -0.86
CA PHE A 105 -18.08 3.98 -1.83
C PHE A 105 -19.24 4.49 -2.70
N ALA A 106 -20.05 3.60 -3.28
CA ALA A 106 -21.19 3.98 -4.10
C ALA A 106 -22.18 4.86 -3.32
N LYS A 107 -22.52 4.47 -2.08
CA LYS A 107 -23.42 5.26 -1.21
C LYS A 107 -22.89 6.67 -0.93
N ALA A 108 -21.57 6.83 -0.74
CA ALA A 108 -20.97 8.15 -0.53
C ALA A 108 -20.97 9.05 -1.79
N HIS A 109 -21.15 8.46 -2.98
CA HIS A 109 -21.14 9.15 -4.27
C HIS A 109 -22.51 9.24 -4.96
N HIS A 110 -23.53 8.52 -4.48
CA HIS A 110 -24.91 8.66 -4.94
C HIS A 110 -25.44 10.06 -4.58
N GLY A 111 -25.54 10.94 -5.58
CA GLY A 111 -26.00 12.33 -5.45
C GLY A 111 -25.00 13.41 -5.88
N LYS A 112 -23.83 13.05 -6.44
CA LYS A 112 -22.79 13.98 -6.93
C LYS A 112 -22.65 14.09 -8.46
N THR A 113 -23.58 13.51 -9.22
CA THR A 113 -23.77 13.79 -10.67
C THR A 113 -24.80 14.88 -10.84
#